data_AF-A0A7K2EGA0-F1
#
_entry.id   AF-A0A7K2EGA0-F1
#
_cell.length_a   1.000
_cell.length_b   1.000
_cell.length_c   1.000
_cell.angle_alpha   90.00
_cell.angle_beta   90.00
_cell.angle_gamma   90.00
#
_symmetry.space_group_name_H-M   'P 1'
#
loop_
_entity.id
_entity.type
_entity.pdbx_description
1 polymer ?
#
loop_
_entity_poly.entity_id
_entity_poly.type
_entity_poly.pdbx_seq_one_letter_code
_entity_poly.pdbx_strand_id
1 'polypeptide(L)' 'MKRSAPVGQDERILVGVSGGVDSVALLDVLVILGYECEVVHINYHLREQESVADETLVRQLSQ' A
#
# COMPACT_ATOMS: atom_id res chain seq x y z
N MET A 1 11.64 -19.39 -12.31
CA MET A 1 11.06 -18.12 -11.80
C MET A 1 11.98 -16.99 -12.23
N LYS A 2 11.56 -16.10 -13.14
CA LYS A 2 12.36 -14.92 -13.52
C LYS A 2 12.22 -13.89 -12.41
N ARG A 3 13.34 -13.41 -11.87
CA ARG A 3 13.34 -12.27 -10.94
C ARG A 3 13.38 -10.99 -11.76
N SER A 4 12.46 -10.07 -11.48
CA SER A 4 12.59 -8.68 -11.90
C SER A 4 13.75 -8.02 -11.15
N ALA A 5 14.30 -6.95 -11.72
CA ALA A 5 15.24 -6.11 -10.97
C ALA A 5 14.51 -5.55 -9.74
N PRO A 6 15.16 -5.48 -8.56
CA PRO A 6 14.61 -4.79 -7.41
C PRO A 6 14.48 -3.30 -7.74
N VAL A 7 13.46 -2.66 -7.14
CA VAL A 7 13.29 -1.21 -7.21
C VAL A 7 14.47 -0.55 -6.48
N GLY A 8 15.03 0.52 -7.05
CA GLY A 8 16.10 1.28 -6.40
C GLY A 8 15.60 1.98 -5.15
N GLN A 9 16.47 2.15 -4.14
CA GLN A 9 16.11 2.92 -2.93
C GLN A 9 15.89 4.41 -3.20
N ASP A 10 16.49 4.94 -4.28
CA ASP A 10 16.32 6.33 -4.72
C ASP A 10 15.09 6.55 -5.61
N GLU A 11 14.33 5.49 -5.88
CA GLU A 11 13.11 5.56 -6.70
C GLU A 11 11.87 5.66 -5.81
N ARG A 12 10.97 6.59 -6.14
CA ARG A 12 9.63 6.63 -5.56
C ARG A 12 8.81 5.44 -6.03
N ILE A 13 8.18 4.76 -5.09
CA ILE A 13 7.34 3.59 -5.38
C ILE A 13 5.87 3.85 -5.10
N LEU A 14 5.04 3.55 -6.09
CA LEU A 14 3.59 3.50 -5.90
C LEU A 14 3.21 2.14 -5.32
N VAL A 15 2.66 2.13 -4.13
CA VAL A 15 2.26 0.91 -3.42
C VAL A 15 0.74 0.83 -3.39
N GLY A 16 0.19 -0.21 -4.03
CA GLY A 16 -1.24 -0.51 -3.96
C GLY A 16 -1.60 -1.10 -2.61
N VAL A 17 -2.42 -0.40 -1.81
CA VAL A 17 -2.84 -0.84 -0.47
C VAL A 17 -4.35 -1.03 -0.46
N SER A 18 -4.80 -2.27 -0.27
CA SER A 18 -6.23 -2.62 -0.31
C SER A 18 -6.94 -2.41 1.04
N GLY A 19 -6.18 -2.22 2.12
CA GLY A 19 -6.67 -2.25 3.51
C GLY A 19 -6.55 -3.63 4.16
N GLY A 20 -6.31 -4.68 3.38
CA GLY A 20 -6.03 -6.03 3.89
C GLY A 20 -4.62 -6.17 4.46
N VAL A 21 -4.46 -7.11 5.41
CA VAL A 21 -3.23 -7.33 6.19
C VAL A 21 -1.98 -7.52 5.34
N ASP A 22 -2.08 -8.22 4.21
CA ASP A 22 -0.92 -8.48 3.34
C ASP A 22 -0.39 -7.18 2.71
N SER A 23 -1.29 -6.31 2.27
CA SER A 23 -0.93 -5.02 1.65
C SER A 23 -0.42 -4.02 2.67
N VAL A 24 -0.93 -4.07 3.91
CA VAL A 24 -0.45 -3.26 5.03
C VAL A 24 0.94 -3.72 5.47
N ALA A 25 1.16 -5.04 5.59
CA ALA A 25 2.48 -5.60 5.93
C ALA A 25 3.52 -5.29 4.84
N LEU A 26 3.13 -5.32 3.56
CA LEU A 26 4.00 -4.90 2.47
C LEU A 26 4.42 -3.43 2.62
N LEU A 27 3.47 -2.52 2.87
CA LEU A 27 3.77 -1.10 3.10
C LEU A 27 4.71 -0.92 4.30
N ASP A 28 4.40 -1.57 5.42
CA ASP A 28 5.21 -1.49 6.66
C ASP A 28 6.66 -1.93 6.41
N VAL A 29 6.86 -3.06 5.74
CA VAL A 29 8.20 -3.55 5.40
C VAL A 29 8.94 -2.59 4.47
N LEU A 30 8.27 -2.01 3.46
CA LEU A 30 8.90 -1.06 2.55
C LEU A 30 9.35 0.22 3.26
N VAL A 31 8.53 0.72 4.19
CA VAL A 31 8.87 1.87 5.04
C VAL A 31 10.06 1.55 5.96
N ILE A 32 10.04 0.40 6.62
CA ILE A 32 11.14 -0.06 7.50
C ILE A 32 12.46 -0.20 6.71
N LEU A 33 12.38 -0.62 5.46
CA LEU A 33 13.55 -0.75 4.57
C LEU A 33 14.00 0.59 3.95
N GLY A 34 13.30 1.69 4.22
CA GLY A 34 13.69 3.05 3.81
C GLY A 34 13.26 3.45 2.40
N TYR A 35 12.30 2.76 1.78
CA TYR A 35 11.78 3.16 0.47
C TYR A 35 10.86 4.39 0.57
N GLU A 36 10.96 5.31 -0.38
CA GLU A 36 10.02 6.42 -0.51
C GLU A 36 8.72 5.92 -1.17
N CYS A 37 7.67 5.74 -0.37
CA CYS A 37 6.40 5.15 -0.79
C CYS A 37 5.31 6.21 -1.01
N GLU A 38 4.58 6.10 -2.11
CA GLU A 38 3.31 6.78 -2.36
C GLU A 38 2.19 5.73 -2.36
N VAL A 39 1.22 5.88 -1.46
CA VAL A 39 0.14 4.90 -1.25
C VAL A 39 -1.03 5.13 -2.20
N VAL A 40 -1.50 4.07 -2.85
CA VAL A 40 -2.67 4.08 -3.73
C VAL A 40 -3.71 3.08 -3.23
N HIS A 41 -4.91 3.58 -2.94
CA HIS A 41 -6.08 2.75 -2.62
C HIS A 41 -7.18 3.00 -3.65
N ILE A 42 -7.90 1.94 -4.05
CA ILE A 42 -9.06 2.03 -4.94
C ILE A 42 -10.28 1.52 -4.17
N ASN A 43 -11.19 2.42 -3.86
CA ASN A 43 -12.48 2.08 -3.28
C ASN A 43 -13.46 1.71 -4.42
N TYR A 44 -13.78 0.42 -4.56
CA TYR A 44 -14.71 -0.08 -5.58
C TYR A 44 -16.19 0.08 -5.20
N HIS A 45 -16.50 0.52 -3.97
CA HIS A 45 -17.86 0.72 -3.46
C HIS A 45 -18.77 -0.52 -3.49
N LEU A 46 -18.20 -1.74 -3.45
CA LEU A 46 -18.97 -2.99 -3.54
C LEU A 46 -19.52 -3.48 -2.18
N ARG A 47 -18.96 -3.00 -1.06
CA ARG A 47 -19.31 -3.47 0.31
C ARG A 47 -19.73 -2.32 1.23
N GLU A 48 -20.24 -1.23 0.65
CA GLU A 48 -20.72 -0.05 1.37
C GLU A 48 -19.79 0.40 2.51
N GLN A 49 -20.22 0.22 3.77
CA GLN A 49 -19.49 0.65 4.97
C GLN A 49 -18.12 -0.03 5.13
N GLU A 50 -17.98 -1.30 4.74
CA GLU A 50 -16.69 -1.98 4.83
C GLU A 50 -15.68 -1.34 3.88
N SER A 51 -16.10 -0.97 2.66
CA SER A 51 -15.20 -0.32 1.70
C SER A 51 -14.78 1.08 2.17
N VAL A 52 -15.66 1.81 2.86
CA VAL A 52 -15.34 3.10 3.49
C VAL A 52 -14.39 2.92 4.68
N ALA A 53 -14.56 1.86 5.47
CA ALA A 53 -13.66 1.53 6.57
C ALA A 53 -12.25 1.20 6.07
N ASP A 54 -12.14 0.39 5.01
CA ASP A 54 -10.87 0.08 4.33
C ASP A 54 -10.19 1.37 3.84
N GLU A 55 -10.92 2.25 3.14
CA GLU A 55 -10.37 3.55 2.68
C GLU A 55 -9.89 4.42 3.84
N THR A 56 -10.68 4.49 4.93
CA THR A 56 -10.34 5.29 6.12
C THR A 56 -9.08 4.77 6.78
N LEU A 57 -8.94 3.46 6.92
CA LEU A 57 -7.74 2.82 7.44
C LEU A 57 -6.52 3.17 6.58
N VAL A 58 -6.61 3.01 5.25
CA VAL A 58 -5.47 3.31 4.38
C VAL A 58 -5.07 4.77 4.44
N ARG A 59 -6.05 5.70 4.51
CA ARG A 59 -5.77 7.13 4.70
C ARG A 59 -5.03 7.44 6.00
N GLN A 60 -5.32 6.70 7.08
CA GLN A 60 -4.62 6.85 8.37
C GLN A 60 -3.20 6.27 8.33
N LEU A 61 -2.98 5.18 7.58
CA LEU A 61 -1.68 4.56 7.41
C LEU A 61 -0.71 5.38 6.53
N SER A 62 -1.25 6.27 5.69
CA SER A 62 -0.48 7.07 4.74
C SER A 62 -0.27 8.54 5.18
N GLN A 63 -0.57 8.87 6.44
CA GLN A 63 -0.29 10.18 7.05
C GLN A 63 1.04 10.15 7.80
#